data_AF-A0A066YTU6-F1
#
_entry.id   AF-A0A066YTU6-F1
#
_cell.length_a   1.000
_cell.length_b   1.000
_cell.length_c   1.000
_cell.angle_alpha   90.00
_cell.angle_beta   90.00
_cell.angle_gamma   90.00
#
_symmetry.space_group_name_H-M   'P 1'
#
loop_
_entity.id
_entity.type
_entity.pdbx_description
1 polymer ?
#
loop_
_entity_poly.entity_id
_entity_poly.type
_entity_poly.pdbx_seq_one_letter_code
_entity_poly.pdbx_strand_id
1 'polypeptide(L)'
;MTGDPGSIDFTMDPNGHNALVISENNANLVDNTFKVPGANGCGLLGSLNQIINWTMNLPAAPGKNSVSFAQTNANFVLDDNLADLTAALSDSAAH
;
A
#
# COMPACT_ATOMS: atom_id res chain seq x y z
N MET A 1 4.68 10.57 2.07
CA MET A 1 3.73 9.60 1.52
C MET A 1 2.56 10.39 0.97
N THR A 2 2.17 10.11 -0.26
CA THR A 2 1.07 10.74 -0.99
C THR A 2 0.26 9.64 -1.67
N GLY A 3 -0.92 9.94 -2.18
CA GLY A 3 -1.70 8.94 -2.90
C GLY A 3 -3.01 9.49 -3.42
N ASP A 4 -3.65 8.70 -4.27
CA ASP A 4 -5.03 8.87 -4.71
C ASP A 4 -5.86 7.79 -4.02
N PRO A 5 -6.89 8.14 -3.22
CA PRO A 5 -7.74 7.13 -2.57
C PRO A 5 -8.60 6.32 -3.55
N GLY A 6 -8.66 6.68 -4.84
CA GLY A 6 -9.52 6.00 -5.80
C GLY A 6 -11.00 6.32 -5.55
N SER A 7 -11.87 5.30 -5.59
CA SER A 7 -13.28 5.45 -5.20
C SER A 7 -13.51 4.95 -3.78
N ILE A 8 -14.38 5.65 -3.05
CA ILE A 8 -14.86 5.21 -1.74
C ILE A 8 -16.32 4.81 -1.91
N ASP A 9 -16.62 3.55 -1.58
CA ASP A 9 -17.93 2.95 -1.70
C ASP A 9 -18.46 2.55 -0.32
N PHE A 10 -19.77 2.75 -0.12
CA PHE A 10 -20.46 2.44 1.13
C PHE A 10 -21.60 1.48 0.81
N THR A 11 -21.54 0.27 1.35
CA THR A 11 -22.51 -0.78 1.04
C THR A 11 -22.91 -1.48 2.34
N MET A 12 -24.22 -1.67 2.55
CA MET A 12 -24.68 -2.57 3.60
C MET A 12 -24.34 -4.00 3.22
N ASP A 13 -23.96 -4.82 4.20
CA ASP A 13 -23.60 -6.21 3.95
C ASP A 13 -24.71 -6.96 3.17
N PRO A 14 -24.39 -7.58 2.02
CA PRO A 14 -25.38 -8.29 1.21
C PRO A 14 -25.83 -9.63 1.81
N ASN A 15 -25.16 -10.12 2.85
CA ASN A 15 -25.48 -11.39 3.50
C ASN A 15 -26.53 -11.24 4.63
N GLY A 16 -27.01 -10.02 4.86
CA GLY A 16 -28.10 -9.72 5.78
C GLY A 16 -27.65 -9.39 7.20
N HIS A 17 -26.35 -9.16 7.42
CA HIS A 17 -25.83 -8.60 8.66
C HIS A 17 -26.08 -7.09 8.73
N ASN A 18 -26.19 -6.53 9.93
CA ASN A 18 -26.34 -5.08 10.13
C ASN A 18 -24.98 -4.36 10.06
N ALA A 19 -24.12 -4.81 9.16
CA ALA A 19 -22.77 -4.33 8.98
C ALA A 19 -22.69 -3.36 7.80
N LEU A 20 -22.08 -2.19 8.01
CA LEU A 20 -21.73 -1.25 6.95
C LEU A 20 -20.30 -1.55 6.48
N VAL A 21 -20.15 -1.88 5.20
CA VAL A 21 -18.86 -2.04 4.53
C VAL A 21 -18.47 -0.73 3.86
N ILE A 22 -17.28 -0.25 4.19
CA ILE A 22 -16.62 0.91 3.56
C ILE A 22 -15.45 0.35 2.75
N SER A 23 -15.45 0.59 1.45
CA SER A 23 -14.43 0.09 0.53
C SER A 23 -13.68 1.24 -0.12
N GLU A 24 -12.35 1.18 -0.09
CA GLU A 24 -11.47 1.96 -0.95
C GLU A 24 -11.08 1.07 -2.13
N ASN A 25 -11.46 1.48 -3.35
CA ASN A 25 -11.26 0.72 -4.56
C ASN A 25 -10.31 1.44 -5.51
N ASN A 26 -9.36 0.68 -6.07
CA ASN A 26 -8.35 1.15 -7.02
C ASN A 26 -7.49 2.31 -6.48
N ALA A 27 -7.23 2.35 -5.17
CA ALA A 27 -6.37 3.37 -4.59
C ALA A 27 -4.92 3.23 -5.09
N ASN A 28 -4.22 4.34 -5.17
CA ASN A 28 -2.79 4.41 -5.47
C ASN A 28 -2.04 5.01 -4.28
N LEU A 29 -1.14 4.24 -3.69
CA LEU A 29 -0.28 4.71 -2.60
C LEU A 29 1.14 4.95 -3.12
N VAL A 30 1.65 6.16 -2.94
CA VAL A 30 3.00 6.58 -3.35
C VAL A 30 3.83 6.93 -2.12
N ASP A 31 4.82 6.09 -1.81
CA ASP A 31 5.84 6.40 -0.82
C ASP A 31 7.01 7.15 -1.47
N ASN A 32 7.00 8.46 -1.32
CA ASN A 32 8.07 9.38 -1.70
C ASN A 32 9.00 9.76 -0.54
N THR A 33 8.85 9.13 0.63
CA THR A 33 9.64 9.43 1.83
C THR A 33 10.80 8.45 2.04
N PHE A 34 10.79 7.33 1.35
CA PHE A 34 11.86 6.35 1.34
C PHE A 34 13.19 6.91 0.82
N LYS A 35 14.30 6.47 1.43
CA LYS A 35 15.67 6.80 1.03
C LYS A 35 16.33 5.58 0.39
N VAL A 36 16.92 5.76 -0.78
CA VAL A 36 17.71 4.69 -1.42
C VAL A 36 19.16 4.81 -0.96
N PRO A 37 19.74 3.79 -0.31
CA PRO A 37 21.13 3.81 0.11
C PRO A 37 22.07 3.81 -1.11
N GLY A 38 23.35 4.10 -0.85
CA GLY A 38 24.40 3.97 -1.87
C GLY A 38 24.53 2.52 -2.33
N ALA A 39 24.91 2.34 -3.60
CA ALA A 39 25.28 1.04 -4.16
C ALA A 39 26.53 0.50 -3.45
N ASN A 40 26.50 -0.79 -3.14
CA ASN A 40 27.58 -1.52 -2.49
C ASN A 40 27.76 -2.88 -3.17
N GLY A 41 29.01 -3.35 -3.26
CA GLY A 41 29.35 -4.65 -3.84
C GLY A 41 29.30 -4.71 -5.38
N CYS A 42 29.30 -3.57 -6.07
CA CYS A 42 29.30 -3.53 -7.53
C CYS A 42 30.71 -3.82 -8.09
N GLY A 43 30.84 -4.85 -8.92
CA GLY A 43 32.11 -5.28 -9.51
C GLY A 43 33.02 -6.04 -8.53
N LEU A 44 34.21 -6.43 -9.00
CA LEU A 44 35.18 -7.14 -8.15
C LEU A 44 35.59 -6.23 -7.00
N LEU A 45 35.36 -6.69 -5.77
CA LEU A 45 35.64 -5.98 -4.50
C LEU A 45 35.01 -4.58 -4.41
N GLY A 46 33.89 -4.29 -5.10
CA GLY A 46 33.20 -3.00 -5.03
C GLY A 46 33.83 -1.88 -5.86
N SER A 47 34.75 -2.21 -6.78
CA SER A 47 35.44 -1.26 -7.66
C SER A 47 34.51 -0.34 -8.48
N LEU A 48 33.25 -0.75 -8.71
CA LEU A 48 32.28 0.01 -9.49
C LEU A 48 31.30 0.81 -8.63
N ASN A 49 31.36 0.74 -7.30
CA ASN A 49 30.39 1.40 -6.40
C ASN A 49 30.26 2.91 -6.70
N GLN A 50 31.37 3.63 -6.83
CA GLN A 50 31.37 5.08 -7.04
C GLN A 50 30.78 5.47 -8.39
N ILE A 51 31.12 4.74 -9.45
CA ILE A 51 30.60 4.99 -10.80
C ILE A 51 29.09 4.75 -10.84
N ILE A 52 28.62 3.67 -10.22
CA ILE A 52 27.18 3.38 -10.11
C ILE A 52 26.47 4.45 -9.28
N ASN A 53 27.04 4.86 -8.15
CA ASN A 53 26.47 5.92 -7.32
C ASN A 53 26.33 7.24 -8.08
N TRP A 54 27.34 7.64 -8.86
CA TRP A 54 27.26 8.85 -9.68
C TRP A 54 26.25 8.71 -10.82
N THR A 55 26.27 7.58 -11.52
CA THR A 55 25.40 7.36 -12.69
C THR A 55 23.92 7.27 -12.28
N MET A 56 23.64 6.63 -11.15
CA MET A 56 22.28 6.42 -10.62
C MET A 56 21.85 7.51 -9.63
N ASN A 57 22.72 8.49 -9.35
CA ASN A 57 22.50 9.56 -8.36
C ASN A 57 22.14 9.04 -6.96
N LEU A 58 22.93 8.08 -6.47
CA LEU A 58 22.81 7.46 -5.14
C LEU A 58 23.90 7.97 -4.17
N PRO A 59 23.66 7.95 -2.84
CA PRO A 59 22.38 7.68 -2.18
C PRO A 59 21.37 8.77 -2.51
N ALA A 60 20.12 8.37 -2.67
CA ALA A 60 19.07 9.28 -3.09
C ALA A 60 18.15 9.62 -1.92
N ALA A 61 18.05 10.92 -1.63
CA ALA A 61 17.28 11.49 -0.53
C ALA A 61 15.75 11.32 -0.71
N PRO A 62 14.95 11.53 0.35
CA PRO A 62 13.49 11.53 0.22
C PRO A 62 13.03 12.52 -0.85
N GLY A 63 12.00 12.16 -1.61
CA GLY A 63 11.47 12.94 -2.73
C GLY A 63 12.29 12.85 -4.02
N LYS A 64 13.46 12.17 -4.02
CA LYS A 64 14.21 11.86 -5.26
C LYS A 64 13.86 10.48 -5.83
N ASN A 65 13.13 9.66 -5.09
CA ASN A 65 12.58 8.38 -5.55
C ASN A 65 11.17 8.21 -4.99
N SER A 66 10.46 7.23 -5.55
CA SER A 66 9.16 6.81 -5.03
C SER A 66 8.93 5.32 -5.27
N VAL A 67 8.23 4.68 -4.34
CA VAL A 67 7.58 3.38 -4.55
C VAL A 67 6.09 3.63 -4.72
N SER A 68 5.47 3.05 -5.75
CA SER A 68 4.03 3.18 -5.99
C SER A 68 3.39 1.80 -5.94
N PHE A 69 2.31 1.70 -5.17
CA PHE A 69 1.43 0.56 -5.09
C PHE A 69 0.12 0.93 -5.78
N ALA A 70 -0.06 0.42 -7.01
CA ALA A 70 -1.28 0.61 -7.78
C ALA A 70 -2.33 -0.45 -7.43
N GLN A 71 -3.61 -0.10 -7.58
CA GLN A 71 -4.74 -1.00 -7.36
C GLN A 71 -4.78 -1.57 -5.94
N THR A 72 -4.52 -0.70 -4.96
CA THR A 72 -4.67 -1.06 -3.55
C THR A 72 -6.16 -1.01 -3.21
N ASN A 73 -6.71 -2.13 -2.74
CA ASN A 73 -8.08 -2.19 -2.25
C ASN A 73 -8.06 -2.43 -0.74
N ALA A 74 -8.89 -1.70 -0.01
CA ALA A 74 -9.05 -1.86 1.42
C ALA A 74 -10.53 -1.85 1.78
N ASN A 75 -10.93 -2.74 2.69
CA ASN A 75 -12.29 -2.81 3.20
C ASN A 75 -12.26 -2.61 4.71
N PHE A 76 -13.16 -1.78 5.21
CA PHE A 76 -13.39 -1.56 6.63
C PHE A 76 -14.86 -1.80 6.92
N VAL A 77 -15.15 -2.59 7.95
CA VAL A 77 -16.52 -3.00 8.29
C VAL A 77 -16.88 -2.46 9.67
N LEU A 78 -18.04 -1.83 9.76
CA LEU A 78 -18.58 -1.21 10.98
C LEU A 78 -19.90 -1.87 11.38
N ASP A 79 -19.99 -2.28 12.63
CA ASP A 79 -21.18 -2.87 13.25
C ASP A 79 -21.13 -2.59 14.76
N ASP A 80 -22.28 -2.44 15.42
CA ASP A 80 -22.38 -2.22 16.86
C ASP A 80 -22.42 -3.52 17.69
N ASN A 81 -22.54 -4.67 17.03
CA ASN A 81 -22.58 -5.99 17.60
C ASN A 81 -21.39 -6.84 17.11
N LEU A 82 -20.52 -7.23 18.06
CA LEU A 82 -19.32 -8.01 17.74
C LEU A 82 -19.63 -9.40 17.14
N ALA A 83 -20.73 -10.03 17.54
CA ALA A 83 -21.11 -11.35 17.02
C ALA A 83 -21.58 -11.24 15.56
N ASP A 84 -22.35 -10.19 15.24
CA ASP A 84 -22.82 -9.92 13.88
C ASP A 84 -21.67 -9.51 12.97
N LEU A 85 -20.78 -8.63 13.44
CA LEU A 85 -19.53 -8.28 12.76
C LEU A 85 -18.66 -9.49 12.43
N THR A 86 -18.52 -10.42 13.39
CA THR A 86 -17.69 -11.62 13.20
C THR A 86 -18.31 -12.55 12.16
N ALA A 87 -19.65 -12.67 12.13
CA ALA A 87 -20.35 -13.43 11.12
C ALA A 87 -20.19 -12.79 9.73
N ALA A 88 -20.41 -11.47 9.61
CA ALA A 88 -20.22 -10.73 8.37
C ALA A 88 -18.80 -10.86 7.80
N LEU A 89 -17.77 -10.78 8.65
CA LEU A 89 -16.38 -10.98 8.23
C LEU A 89 -16.09 -12.42 7.79
N SER A 90 -16.69 -13.41 8.46
CA SER A 90 -16.51 -14.83 8.10
C SER A 90 -17.12 -15.14 6.74
N ASP A 91 -18.31 -14.59 6.46
CA ASP A 91 -19.01 -14.76 5.19
C ASP A 91 -18.31 -13.99 4.06
N SER A 92 -17.76 -12.81 4.34
CA SER A 92 -16.95 -12.04 3.38
C SER A 92 -15.63 -12.70 3.02
N ALA A 93 -14.97 -13.39 3.96
CA ALA A 93 -13.69 -14.08 3.73
C ALA A 93 -13.83 -15.44 3.01
N ALA A 94 -15.06 -15.96 2.87
CA ALA A 94 -15.34 -17.22 2.20
C ALA A 94 -15.42 -17.09 0.66
N HIS A 95 -15.29 -15.87 0.12
CA HIS A 95 -15.44 -15.55 -1.31
C HIS A 95 -14.15 -15.07 -1.98
#